data_AF-B3KSX5-F1
#
_entry.id   AF-B3KSX5-F1
#
_cell.length_a   1.000
_cell.length_b   1.000
_cell.length_c   1.000
_cell.angle_alpha   90.00
_cell.angle_beta   90.00
_cell.angle_gamma   90.00
#
_symmetry.space_group_name_H-M   'P 1'
#
loop_
_entity.id
_entity.type
_entity.pdbx_description
1 polymer ?
#
loop_
_entity_poly.entity_id
_entity_poly.type
_entity_poly.pdbx_seq_one_letter_code
_entity_poly.pdbx_strand_id
1 'polypeptide(L)'
;MEVVNSGSEVWYSNGPGLLVIDCASLEICRRLEPYMAPSMVTSVVCSSEGRGEEVVWCLDDKANSLVMYHSTTYQLCARYFCGVPSPLRDMFPVRPLDTEPPAASHTANPKVPEGDSIADVSIMYSEELGTQILIHQESLTDYCSMSSYSSSPPRQAARSPSSLPSSPASSSSVPFSTDCEDSDMLHTPGAASDRSEHDLTPMDGETFSQHLQAVKILAVRDLIWVPRRGGDVIVIGLEKDSGAQRGRVIAVLKARELTPHGVLVDAAVVAKDTVVCTFENENTEWCLAVWRGWGAREFDIFYQSYEELGRLEACTRKRR
;
A
#
# COMPACT_ATOMS: atom_id res chain seq x y z
N MET A 1 4.69 -14.29 -12.33
CA MET A 1 4.28 -14.42 -13.74
C MET A 1 2.79 -14.70 -13.72
N GLU A 2 2.04 -14.08 -14.62
CA GLU A 2 0.60 -14.30 -14.73
C GLU A 2 0.17 -14.32 -16.20
N VAL A 3 -0.79 -15.16 -16.53
CA VAL A 3 -1.40 -15.24 -17.87
C VAL A 3 -2.62 -14.32 -17.91
N VAL A 4 -2.70 -13.48 -18.93
CA VAL A 4 -3.69 -12.40 -19.06
C VAL A 4 -4.32 -12.42 -20.46
N ASN A 5 -5.43 -11.71 -20.65
CA ASN A 5 -6.14 -11.53 -21.91
C ASN A 5 -6.56 -12.88 -22.52
N SER A 6 -7.19 -13.73 -21.70
CA SER A 6 -7.59 -15.09 -22.09
C SER A 6 -6.44 -15.95 -22.66
N GLY A 7 -5.19 -15.68 -22.24
CA GLY A 7 -4.03 -16.45 -22.66
C GLY A 7 -3.25 -15.87 -23.84
N SER A 8 -3.63 -14.69 -24.36
CA SER A 8 -2.84 -14.05 -25.42
C SER A 8 -1.55 -13.42 -24.90
N GLU A 9 -1.46 -13.10 -23.61
CA GLU A 9 -0.31 -12.44 -23.02
C GLU A 9 0.17 -13.11 -21.72
N VAL A 10 1.46 -12.98 -21.47
CA VAL A 10 2.09 -13.29 -20.18
C VAL A 10 2.72 -12.04 -19.61
N TRP A 11 2.38 -11.72 -18.36
CA TRP A 11 2.95 -10.62 -17.60
C TRP A 11 3.98 -11.19 -16.61
N TYR A 12 5.23 -10.79 -16.78
CA TYR A 12 6.38 -11.32 -16.03
C TYR A 12 7.06 -10.24 -15.21
N SER A 13 7.38 -10.52 -13.94
CA SER A 13 8.11 -9.59 -13.07
C SER A 13 9.59 -9.52 -13.45
N ASN A 14 10.10 -8.31 -13.63
CA ASN A 14 11.50 -8.06 -13.96
C ASN A 14 12.02 -6.86 -13.15
N GLY A 15 12.50 -7.15 -11.95
CA GLY A 15 12.93 -6.13 -11.01
C GLY A 15 11.75 -5.30 -10.51
N PRO A 16 11.85 -3.95 -10.51
CA PRO A 16 10.71 -3.07 -10.23
C PRO A 16 9.68 -3.03 -11.39
N GLY A 17 10.02 -3.62 -12.54
CA GLY A 17 9.25 -3.58 -13.78
C GLY A 17 8.40 -4.83 -14.03
N LEU A 18 7.51 -4.74 -15.01
CA LEU A 18 6.79 -5.85 -15.62
C LEU A 18 7.09 -5.90 -17.13
N LEU A 19 7.32 -7.09 -17.66
CA LEU A 19 7.39 -7.35 -19.09
C LEU A 19 6.08 -7.99 -19.54
N VAL A 20 5.48 -7.44 -20.59
CA VAL A 20 4.32 -8.01 -21.28
C VAL A 20 4.84 -8.73 -22.52
N ILE A 21 4.57 -10.03 -22.60
CA ILE A 21 5.02 -10.91 -23.66
C ILE A 21 3.80 -11.44 -24.41
N ASP A 22 3.77 -11.27 -25.72
CA ASP A 22 2.73 -11.90 -26.56
C ASP A 22 3.01 -13.41 -26.69
N CYS A 23 2.01 -14.22 -26.43
CA CYS A 23 2.15 -15.67 -26.43
C CYS A 23 2.33 -16.27 -27.84
N ALA A 24 1.86 -15.59 -28.89
CA ALA A 24 1.92 -16.11 -30.25
C ALA A 24 3.28 -15.84 -30.91
N SER A 25 3.83 -14.64 -30.73
CA SER A 25 5.15 -14.24 -31.26
C SER A 25 6.31 -14.54 -30.30
N LEU A 26 6.03 -14.71 -29.01
CA LEU A 26 7.04 -14.79 -27.93
C LEU A 26 7.92 -13.54 -27.81
N GLU A 27 7.42 -12.39 -28.27
CA GLU A 27 8.13 -11.11 -28.20
C GLU A 27 7.65 -10.27 -27.02
N ILE A 28 8.55 -9.42 -26.50
CA ILE A 28 8.21 -8.43 -25.48
C ILE A 28 7.48 -7.28 -26.17
N CYS A 29 6.16 -7.20 -25.97
CA CYS A 29 5.33 -6.13 -26.53
C CYS A 29 5.45 -4.83 -25.73
N ARG A 30 5.71 -4.93 -24.42
CA ARG A 30 5.77 -3.76 -23.56
C ARG A 30 6.59 -4.02 -22.30
N ARG A 31 7.18 -2.95 -21.78
CA ARG A 31 7.72 -2.86 -20.43
C ARG A 31 6.94 -1.82 -19.62
N LEU A 32 6.46 -2.21 -18.45
CA LEU A 32 5.78 -1.33 -17.50
C LEU A 32 6.67 -1.13 -16.27
N GLU A 33 6.67 0.08 -15.72
CA GLU A 33 7.46 0.44 -14.53
C GLU A 33 6.51 0.83 -13.39
N PRO A 34 5.89 -0.14 -12.68
CA PRO A 34 5.02 0.13 -11.55
C PRO A 34 5.74 0.77 -10.36
N TYR A 35 7.03 0.43 -10.19
CA TYR A 35 7.86 0.81 -9.05
C TYR A 35 9.22 1.34 -9.50
N MET A 36 10.01 1.82 -8.54
CA MET A 36 11.35 2.36 -8.77
C MET A 36 12.39 1.54 -8.01
N ALA A 37 13.57 1.32 -8.61
CA ALA A 37 14.66 0.65 -7.91
C ALA A 37 14.94 1.33 -6.55
N PRO A 38 15.21 0.56 -5.47
CA PRO A 38 15.56 -0.86 -5.46
C PRO A 38 14.37 -1.82 -5.24
N SER A 39 13.13 -1.39 -5.46
CA SER A 39 11.93 -2.24 -5.34
C SER A 39 11.89 -3.40 -6.33
N MET A 40 11.12 -4.43 -5.99
CA MET A 40 10.88 -5.62 -6.80
C MET A 40 9.40 -6.01 -6.80
N VAL A 41 8.89 -6.40 -7.97
CA VAL A 41 7.56 -7.00 -8.08
C VAL A 41 7.59 -8.44 -7.57
N THR A 42 6.90 -8.72 -6.45
CA THR A 42 6.91 -10.05 -5.80
C THR A 42 5.73 -10.92 -6.18
N SER A 43 4.59 -10.32 -6.50
CA SER A 43 3.37 -11.05 -6.82
C SER A 43 2.60 -10.30 -7.89
N VAL A 44 2.02 -11.06 -8.82
CA VAL A 44 1.22 -10.56 -9.94
C VAL A 44 0.03 -11.49 -10.06
N VAL A 45 -1.18 -10.94 -10.12
CA VAL A 45 -2.41 -11.72 -10.34
C VAL A 45 -3.34 -11.00 -11.31
N CYS A 46 -4.07 -11.78 -12.10
CA CYS A 46 -5.13 -11.28 -12.96
C CYS A 46 -6.48 -11.44 -12.24
N SER A 47 -7.32 -10.42 -12.34
CA SER A 47 -8.72 -10.51 -11.92
C SER A 47 -9.62 -9.97 -13.02
N SER A 48 -10.74 -10.64 -13.25
CA SER A 48 -11.76 -10.19 -14.20
C SER A 48 -12.97 -9.66 -13.43
N GLU A 49 -13.39 -8.43 -13.75
CA GLU A 49 -14.74 -8.02 -13.39
C GLU A 49 -15.71 -8.69 -14.36
N GLY A 50 -16.84 -9.21 -13.88
CA GLY A 50 -17.77 -10.07 -14.63
C GLY A 50 -18.36 -9.52 -15.95
N ARG A 51 -17.91 -8.35 -16.44
CA ARG A 51 -18.14 -7.83 -17.80
C ARG A 51 -17.01 -8.14 -18.80
N GLY A 52 -15.96 -8.85 -18.38
CA GLY A 52 -14.83 -9.24 -19.24
C GLY A 52 -13.67 -8.24 -19.27
N GLU A 53 -13.74 -7.16 -18.48
CA GLU A 53 -12.59 -6.27 -18.26
C GLU A 53 -11.62 -6.97 -17.31
N GLU A 54 -10.45 -7.34 -17.83
CA GLU A 54 -9.38 -7.92 -17.04
C GLU A 54 -8.44 -6.82 -16.54
N VAL A 55 -8.07 -6.90 -15.26
CA VAL A 55 -7.09 -6.02 -14.64
C VAL A 55 -5.99 -6.86 -14.03
N VAL A 56 -4.77 -6.33 -14.07
CA VAL A 56 -3.59 -6.96 -13.51
C VAL A 56 -3.17 -6.20 -12.27
N TRP A 57 -3.03 -6.93 -11.17
CA TRP A 57 -2.53 -6.40 -9.92
C TRP A 57 -1.10 -6.84 -9.72
N CYS A 58 -0.26 -5.96 -9.19
CA CYS A 58 1.09 -6.31 -8.77
C CYS A 58 1.42 -5.71 -7.40
N LEU A 59 2.27 -6.44 -6.67
CA LEU A 59 2.69 -6.10 -5.31
C LEU A 59 4.19 -5.83 -5.26
N ASP A 60 4.54 -4.80 -4.49
CA ASP A 60 5.92 -4.40 -4.19
C ASP A 60 6.45 -5.03 -2.89
N ASP A 61 7.74 -5.40 -2.86
CA ASP A 61 8.41 -5.90 -1.64
C ASP A 61 8.71 -4.83 -0.59
N LYS A 62 9.11 -3.62 -0.99
CA LYS A 62 9.72 -2.61 -0.11
C LYS A 62 8.77 -1.48 0.27
N ALA A 63 8.20 -0.83 -0.73
CA ALA A 63 7.16 0.18 -0.61
C ALA A 63 5.80 -0.41 -0.19
N ASN A 64 5.66 -1.75 -0.11
CA ASN A 64 4.46 -2.44 0.37
C ASN A 64 3.17 -1.91 -0.29
N SER A 65 3.28 -1.65 -1.60
CA SER A 65 2.27 -0.96 -2.39
C SER A 65 1.74 -1.90 -3.46
N LEU A 66 0.42 -1.97 -3.56
CA LEU A 66 -0.32 -2.69 -4.58
C LEU A 66 -0.68 -1.71 -5.70
N VAL A 67 -0.47 -2.08 -6.95
CA VAL A 67 -0.90 -1.26 -8.09
C VAL A 67 -1.73 -2.09 -9.06
N MET A 68 -2.64 -1.42 -9.77
CA MET A 68 -3.57 -2.04 -10.71
C MET A 68 -3.39 -1.46 -12.10
N TYR A 69 -3.24 -2.32 -13.09
CA TYR A 69 -3.22 -1.97 -14.51
C TYR A 69 -4.44 -2.53 -15.24
N HIS A 70 -4.90 -1.80 -16.23
CA HIS A 70 -5.80 -2.35 -17.23
C HIS A 70 -5.02 -3.27 -18.18
N SER A 71 -5.52 -4.48 -18.40
CA SER A 71 -4.80 -5.53 -19.14
C SER A 71 -4.58 -5.19 -20.62
N THR A 72 -5.50 -4.49 -21.28
CA THR A 72 -5.43 -4.25 -22.73
C THR A 72 -4.80 -2.91 -23.10
N THR A 73 -5.01 -1.87 -22.29
CA THR A 73 -4.44 -0.53 -22.54
C THR A 73 -3.12 -0.31 -21.81
N TYR A 74 -2.77 -1.20 -20.88
CA TYR A 74 -1.60 -1.10 -20.02
C TYR A 74 -1.54 0.20 -19.20
N GLN A 75 -2.67 0.87 -19.03
CA GLN A 75 -2.78 2.08 -18.23
C GLN A 75 -2.81 1.72 -16.75
N LEU A 76 -2.09 2.50 -15.96
CA LEU A 76 -2.15 2.39 -14.51
C LEU A 76 -3.46 3.00 -14.00
N CYS A 77 -4.28 2.17 -13.38
CA CYS A 77 -5.61 2.52 -12.91
C CYS A 77 -5.63 2.93 -11.43
N ALA A 78 -4.89 2.23 -10.57
CA ALA A 78 -4.97 2.46 -9.12
C ALA A 78 -3.67 2.12 -8.38
N ARG A 79 -3.54 2.68 -7.17
CA ARG A 79 -2.49 2.36 -6.20
C ARG A 79 -3.10 2.26 -4.79
N TYR A 80 -2.62 1.33 -4.00
CA TYR A 80 -3.04 1.09 -2.62
C TYR A 80 -1.85 0.73 -1.73
N PHE A 81 -1.73 1.31 -0.55
CA PHE A 81 -0.65 1.01 0.40
C PHE A 81 -1.13 -0.03 1.43
N CYS A 82 -0.46 -1.18 1.51
CA CYS A 82 -0.91 -2.31 2.33
C CYS A 82 -0.49 -2.19 3.81
N GLY A 83 0.39 -1.23 4.12
CA GLY A 83 0.94 -1.02 5.47
C GLY A 83 0.03 -0.25 6.43
N VAL A 84 -1.24 -0.03 6.08
CA VAL A 84 -2.20 0.68 6.94
C VAL A 84 -2.62 -0.24 8.11
N PRO A 85 -2.45 0.15 9.39
CA PRO A 85 -2.78 -0.71 10.53
C PRO A 85 -4.26 -1.09 10.62
N SER A 86 -5.15 -0.15 10.26
CA SER A 86 -6.61 -0.29 10.34
C SER A 86 -7.26 0.04 8.98
N PRO A 87 -7.13 -0.84 7.97
CA PRO A 87 -7.54 -0.52 6.60
C PRO A 87 -9.04 -0.73 6.34
N LEU A 88 -9.82 -1.22 7.31
CA LEU A 88 -11.23 -1.54 7.10
C LEU A 88 -12.03 -0.30 6.64
N ARG A 89 -12.77 -0.42 5.54
CA ARG A 89 -13.54 0.65 4.86
C ARG A 89 -12.68 1.72 4.18
N ASP A 90 -11.36 1.55 4.12
CA ASP A 90 -10.50 2.43 3.33
C ASP A 90 -10.92 2.39 1.86
N MET A 91 -10.78 3.53 1.18
CA MET A 91 -11.20 3.74 -0.20
C MET A 91 -10.08 4.42 -0.98
N PHE A 92 -9.86 3.99 -2.21
CA PHE A 92 -8.85 4.57 -3.09
C PHE A 92 -9.40 4.80 -4.50
N PRO A 93 -8.92 5.84 -5.19
CA PRO A 93 -9.41 6.18 -6.51
C PRO A 93 -8.97 5.13 -7.54
N VAL A 94 -9.88 4.79 -8.45
CA VAL A 94 -9.58 4.02 -9.66
C VAL A 94 -9.82 4.94 -10.84
N ARG A 95 -8.77 5.18 -11.65
CA ARG A 95 -8.89 5.99 -12.85
C ARG A 95 -9.80 5.28 -13.86
N PRO A 96 -10.83 5.95 -14.38
CA PRO A 96 -11.65 5.38 -15.44
C PRO A 96 -10.80 5.15 -16.69
N LEU A 97 -11.21 4.19 -17.50
CA LEU A 97 -10.67 4.02 -18.84
C LEU A 97 -11.06 5.26 -19.67
N ASP A 98 -10.09 6.06 -20.10
CA ASP A 98 -10.35 7.19 -20.98
C ASP A 98 -11.03 6.66 -22.26
N THR A 99 -12.33 6.92 -22.38
CA THR A 99 -13.05 6.68 -23.62
C THR A 99 -12.83 7.91 -24.51
N GLU A 100 -11.84 7.88 -25.41
CA GLU A 100 -11.79 8.81 -26.56
C GLU A 100 -12.68 8.29 -27.71
N PRO A 101 -13.14 9.10 -28.72
CA PRO A 101 -13.24 10.57 -28.88
C PRO A 101 -14.57 11.05 -29.57
N PRO A 102 -14.67 12.31 -30.07
CA PRO A 102 -14.72 12.45 -31.54
C PRO A 102 -13.78 13.51 -32.13
N ALA A 103 -13.26 13.16 -33.31
CA ALA A 103 -12.48 14.02 -34.20
C ALA A 103 -13.29 15.20 -34.78
N ALA A 104 -12.52 16.16 -35.29
CA ALA A 104 -12.86 17.30 -36.15
C ALA A 104 -13.32 18.60 -35.47
N SER A 105 -12.34 19.50 -35.28
CA SER A 105 -12.40 20.80 -35.96
C SER A 105 -10.99 21.35 -36.25
N HIS A 106 -10.58 21.13 -37.51
CA HIS A 106 -9.91 22.08 -38.40
C HIS A 106 -8.66 22.85 -37.94
N THR A 107 -7.54 22.46 -38.56
CA THR A 107 -6.50 23.33 -39.16
C THR A 107 -5.98 24.51 -38.36
N ALA A 108 -4.78 24.34 -37.81
CA ALA A 108 -3.68 25.28 -38.06
C ALA A 108 -2.35 24.58 -37.82
N ASN A 109 -1.55 24.47 -38.88
CA ASN A 109 -0.11 24.24 -38.78
C ASN A 109 0.50 25.47 -38.09
N PRO A 110 1.37 25.29 -37.09
CA PRO A 110 2.62 26.03 -37.17
C PRO A 110 3.84 25.21 -36.73
N LYS A 111 4.81 25.16 -37.64
CA LYS A 111 6.27 25.07 -37.43
C LYS A 111 6.79 24.45 -36.12
N VAL A 112 7.52 23.35 -36.32
CA VAL A 112 8.63 22.85 -35.50
C VAL A 112 9.47 23.99 -34.91
N PRO A 113 9.70 23.98 -33.58
CA PRO A 113 10.94 24.47 -32.99
C PRO A 113 11.84 23.26 -32.64
N GLU A 114 13.06 23.27 -33.19
CA GLU A 114 14.18 22.46 -32.73
C GLU A 114 14.60 22.89 -31.30
N GLY A 115 15.01 21.91 -30.48
CA GLY A 115 15.55 22.06 -29.12
C GLY A 115 14.64 21.41 -28.07
N ASP A 116 15.00 20.36 -27.31
CA ASP A 116 16.32 19.89 -26.87
C ASP A 116 16.46 18.37 -27.09
N SER A 117 17.48 17.95 -27.83
CA SER A 117 17.82 16.53 -27.98
C SER A 117 18.48 16.03 -26.70
N ILE A 118 17.87 15.01 -26.09
CA ILE A 118 18.47 14.16 -25.06
C ILE A 118 19.84 13.66 -25.57
N ALA A 119 20.87 13.85 -24.76
CA ALA A 119 22.27 13.44 -24.89
C ALA A 119 22.67 12.64 -26.14
N ASP A 120 23.68 13.13 -26.85
CA ASP A 120 24.35 12.43 -27.96
C ASP A 120 24.99 11.12 -27.45
N VAL A 121 24.31 9.99 -27.66
CA VAL A 121 24.77 8.65 -27.28
C VAL A 121 25.07 7.85 -28.54
N SER A 122 26.30 7.38 -28.68
CA SER A 122 26.70 6.46 -29.75
C SER A 122 26.80 5.03 -29.22
N ILE A 123 26.10 4.11 -29.89
CA ILE A 123 26.11 2.68 -29.56
C ILE A 123 26.87 1.94 -30.66
N MET A 124 27.93 1.24 -30.29
CA MET A 124 28.74 0.44 -31.20
C MET A 124 28.68 -1.04 -30.78
N TYR A 125 28.53 -1.93 -31.76
CA TYR A 125 28.57 -3.37 -31.54
C TYR A 125 29.78 -3.98 -32.27
N SER A 126 30.53 -4.82 -31.55
CA SER A 126 31.58 -5.67 -32.10
C SER A 126 31.40 -7.09 -31.57
N GLU A 127 31.60 -8.09 -32.44
CA GLU A 127 31.49 -9.51 -32.11
C GLU A 127 32.56 -9.95 -31.08
N GLU A 128 33.71 -9.28 -31.05
CA GLU A 128 34.82 -9.58 -30.14
C GLU A 128 34.74 -8.82 -28.80
N LEU A 129 34.16 -7.61 -28.82
CA LEU A 129 34.16 -6.68 -27.68
C LEU A 129 32.78 -6.41 -27.07
N GLY A 130 31.72 -6.98 -27.65
CA GLY A 130 30.34 -6.76 -27.22
C GLY A 130 29.79 -5.38 -27.60
N THR A 131 28.70 -4.99 -26.93
CA THR A 131 28.05 -3.69 -27.14
C THR A 131 28.68 -2.63 -26.25
N GLN A 132 29.09 -1.51 -26.83
CA GLN A 132 29.62 -0.34 -26.12
C GLN A 132 28.67 0.84 -26.32
N ILE A 133 28.38 1.56 -25.24
CA ILE A 133 27.52 2.75 -25.23
C ILE A 133 28.38 3.91 -24.76
N LEU A 134 28.60 4.90 -25.63
CA LEU A 134 29.37 6.11 -25.36
C LEU A 134 28.43 7.30 -25.26
N ILE A 135 28.55 8.07 -24.18
CA ILE A 135 27.76 9.29 -23.96
C ILE A 135 28.70 10.48 -24.24
N HIS A 136 28.41 11.28 -25.26
CA HIS A 136 29.29 12.35 -25.75
C HIS A 136 29.22 13.65 -24.94
N GLN A 137 28.66 13.63 -23.73
CA GLN A 137 28.65 14.77 -22.82
C GLN A 137 29.21 14.40 -21.46
N GLU A 138 30.50 14.64 -21.28
CA GLU A 138 31.15 15.12 -20.04
C GLU A 138 32.67 15.27 -20.31
N SER A 139 33.03 16.26 -21.14
CA SER A 139 34.41 16.74 -21.22
C SER A 139 34.63 17.87 -20.22
N LEU A 140 34.64 17.54 -18.93
CA LEU A 140 35.38 18.29 -17.92
C LEU A 140 36.05 17.27 -17.01
N THR A 141 37.27 16.90 -17.38
CA THR A 141 38.24 16.28 -16.49
C THR A 141 38.55 17.24 -15.35
N ASP A 142 37.94 17.06 -14.18
CA ASP A 142 38.46 17.62 -12.93
C ASP A 142 39.06 16.51 -12.07
N TYR A 143 40.38 16.50 -12.18
CA TYR A 143 41.34 15.68 -11.47
C TYR A 143 41.32 16.02 -9.97
N CYS A 144 41.59 15.02 -9.13
CA CYS A 144 41.68 15.08 -7.67
C CYS A 144 42.25 16.39 -7.10
N SER A 145 41.59 16.99 -6.10
CA SER A 145 42.25 17.91 -5.17
C SER A 145 41.65 17.82 -3.77
N MET A 146 42.37 17.14 -2.88
CA MET A 146 42.31 17.37 -1.44
C MET A 146 43.06 18.66 -1.11
N SER A 147 42.45 19.59 -0.37
CA SER A 147 43.22 20.48 0.52
C SER A 147 42.37 21.21 1.56
N SER A 148 43.05 21.37 2.69
CA SER A 148 42.74 21.85 4.02
C SER A 148 42.65 23.39 4.18
N TYR A 149 41.92 23.79 5.23
CA TYR A 149 42.19 24.88 6.19
C TYR A 149 42.20 26.38 5.80
N SER A 150 41.48 27.13 6.66
CA SER A 150 41.81 28.45 7.26
C SER A 150 41.59 29.74 6.45
N SER A 151 40.71 30.62 6.94
CA SER A 151 41.10 31.81 7.74
C SER A 151 40.01 32.91 7.79
N SER A 152 39.64 33.31 9.01
CA SER A 152 39.09 34.64 9.39
C SER A 152 40.21 35.71 9.38
N PRO A 153 40.04 37.04 9.64
CA PRO A 153 38.95 37.80 10.34
C PRO A 153 38.74 39.23 9.69
N PRO A 154 38.44 40.40 10.34
CA PRO A 154 38.65 40.93 11.72
C PRO A 154 37.35 41.36 12.46
N ARG A 155 37.14 41.00 13.74
CA ARG A 155 37.52 41.71 14.99
C ARG A 155 37.21 43.21 15.06
N GLN A 156 36.17 43.56 15.83
CA GLN A 156 36.23 44.64 16.82
C GLN A 156 35.61 44.19 18.16
N ALA A 157 36.35 44.47 19.23
CA ALA A 157 36.03 44.22 20.64
C ALA A 157 34.91 45.19 21.12
N ALA A 158 34.21 45.02 22.25
CA ALA A 158 34.68 44.58 23.56
C ALA A 158 33.52 44.33 24.56
N ARG A 159 33.89 43.68 25.68
CA ARG A 159 33.31 43.71 27.05
C ARG A 159 32.05 42.87 27.37
N SER A 160 32.30 41.76 28.07
CA SER A 160 31.45 41.18 29.14
C SER A 160 31.47 42.10 30.40
N PRO A 161 30.59 41.99 31.43
CA PRO A 161 30.20 40.74 32.13
C PRO A 161 28.76 40.64 32.71
N SER A 162 28.51 39.52 33.39
CA SER A 162 27.64 39.31 34.58
C SER A 162 26.16 38.85 34.44
N SER A 163 25.95 37.59 34.84
CA SER A 163 25.01 37.02 35.84
C SER A 163 23.51 37.37 35.90
N LEU A 164 22.73 36.26 35.90
CA LEU A 164 21.40 35.98 36.49
C LEU A 164 20.16 36.64 35.85
N PRO A 165 19.03 35.91 35.86
CA PRO A 165 17.83 36.53 36.40
C PRO A 165 17.10 35.65 37.42
N SER A 166 16.74 36.31 38.52
CA SER A 166 15.81 35.89 39.56
C SER A 166 14.36 36.11 39.09
N SER A 167 13.44 35.22 39.44
CA SER A 167 11.99 35.52 39.49
C SER A 167 11.71 36.59 40.58
N PRO A 168 10.56 37.30 40.57
CA PRO A 168 9.32 36.74 41.13
C PRO A 168 7.99 37.23 40.52
N ALA A 169 6.94 36.51 40.89
CA ALA A 169 5.52 36.80 40.71
C ALA A 169 5.01 37.98 41.56
N SER A 170 3.88 38.57 41.16
CA SER A 170 2.78 39.09 41.99
C SER A 170 1.94 40.11 41.18
N SER A 171 0.64 40.34 41.37
CA SER A 171 -0.43 39.71 42.16
C SER A 171 -1.74 40.45 41.85
N SER A 172 -2.87 39.78 42.13
CA SER A 172 -4.20 40.34 42.45
C SER A 172 -5.09 40.78 41.27
N SER A 173 -6.43 40.66 41.30
CA SER A 173 -7.35 40.35 42.41
C SER A 173 -8.77 39.98 41.91
N VAL A 174 -9.24 38.81 42.38
CA VAL A 174 -10.58 38.40 42.89
C VAL A 174 -11.92 38.56 42.11
N PRO A 175 -12.93 37.71 42.47
CA PRO A 175 -13.92 37.13 41.57
C PRO A 175 -15.38 37.46 41.94
N PHE A 176 -16.34 36.87 41.23
CA PHE A 176 -17.69 36.65 41.77
C PHE A 176 -18.05 35.16 41.75
N SER A 177 -18.50 34.72 42.91
CA SER A 177 -19.08 33.43 43.28
C SER A 177 -20.56 33.37 42.89
N THR A 178 -21.07 32.17 42.65
CA THR A 178 -22.31 31.74 43.32
C THR A 178 -22.32 30.23 43.41
N ASP A 179 -22.39 29.78 44.66
CA ASP A 179 -22.44 28.41 45.15
C ASP A 179 -23.77 27.71 44.84
N CYS A 180 -23.74 26.38 44.78
CA CYS A 180 -24.72 25.49 45.42
C CYS A 180 -24.08 24.09 45.58
N GLU A 181 -23.66 23.81 46.82
CA GLU A 181 -23.25 22.53 47.41
C GLU A 181 -24.44 21.54 47.53
N ASP A 182 -24.26 20.25 47.21
CA ASP A 182 -24.01 19.11 48.15
C ASP A 182 -25.36 18.39 48.50
N SER A 183 -25.52 17.09 48.71
CA SER A 183 -24.63 15.96 49.00
C SER A 183 -25.33 14.66 48.57
N ASP A 184 -24.60 13.60 48.22
CA ASP A 184 -24.44 12.44 49.11
C ASP A 184 -23.70 11.27 48.43
N MET A 185 -22.60 10.89 49.07
CA MET A 185 -21.82 9.68 48.84
C MET A 185 -22.62 8.43 49.23
N LEU A 186 -22.63 7.40 48.38
CA LEU A 186 -22.58 6.01 48.86
C LEU A 186 -21.70 5.16 47.93
N HIS A 187 -20.70 4.53 48.56
CA HIS A 187 -19.61 3.74 48.01
C HIS A 187 -19.98 2.25 47.76
N THR A 188 -19.71 1.75 46.54
CA THR A 188 -19.23 0.38 46.11
C THR A 188 -20.01 -0.91 46.51
N PRO A 189 -19.78 -2.13 45.93
CA PRO A 189 -18.82 -2.54 44.87
C PRO A 189 -19.32 -3.54 43.77
N GLY A 190 -18.60 -3.55 42.64
CA GLY A 190 -18.08 -4.78 42.02
C GLY A 190 -19.01 -5.67 41.17
N ALA A 191 -18.94 -5.53 39.85
CA ALA A 191 -19.05 -6.66 38.92
C ALA A 191 -18.10 -6.43 37.74
N ALA A 192 -17.03 -7.22 37.72
CA ALA A 192 -15.99 -7.21 36.72
C ALA A 192 -16.56 -7.40 35.31
N SER A 193 -16.41 -6.39 34.45
CA SER A 193 -16.40 -6.60 33.01
C SER A 193 -14.96 -6.87 32.62
N ASP A 194 -14.61 -8.15 32.61
CA ASP A 194 -13.34 -8.66 32.10
C ASP A 194 -13.29 -8.45 30.58
N ARG A 195 -12.88 -7.24 30.19
CA ARG A 195 -12.38 -6.93 28.85
C ARG A 195 -11.01 -6.30 29.06
N SER A 196 -10.04 -7.15 29.35
CA SER A 196 -8.63 -6.82 29.19
C SER A 196 -8.35 -6.57 27.71
N GLU A 197 -8.50 -5.32 27.30
CA GLU A 197 -7.73 -4.77 26.18
C GLU A 197 -6.27 -4.62 26.62
N HIS A 198 -5.57 -5.71 26.92
CA HIS A 198 -4.13 -5.72 27.10
C HIS A 198 -3.59 -7.15 26.98
N ASP A 199 -2.95 -7.43 25.85
CA ASP A 199 -1.70 -8.19 25.80
C ASP A 199 -1.06 -8.00 24.42
N LEU A 200 -0.59 -6.78 24.18
CA LEU A 200 0.47 -6.54 23.21
C LEU A 200 1.53 -5.77 23.99
N THR A 201 2.63 -6.44 24.32
CA THR A 201 3.88 -5.75 24.64
C THR A 201 4.11 -4.66 23.58
N PRO A 202 4.60 -3.46 23.95
CA PRO A 202 4.89 -2.42 22.97
C PRO A 202 5.92 -2.97 21.99
N MET A 203 5.43 -3.46 20.85
CA MET A 203 6.26 -3.95 19.78
C MET A 203 7.00 -2.73 19.22
N ASP A 204 8.31 -2.87 19.00
CA ASP A 204 9.09 -1.82 18.35
C ASP A 204 8.43 -1.42 17.02
N GLY A 205 8.49 -0.13 16.67
CA GLY A 205 7.81 0.44 15.51
C GLY A 205 8.24 -0.21 14.20
N GLU A 206 9.49 -0.66 14.10
CA GLU A 206 10.01 -1.41 12.96
C GLU A 206 9.40 -2.81 12.87
N THR A 207 9.34 -3.55 13.97
CA THR A 207 8.73 -4.88 14.04
C THR A 207 7.24 -4.81 13.72
N PHE A 208 6.53 -3.80 14.23
CA PHE A 208 5.12 -3.58 13.90
C PHE A 208 4.93 -3.27 12.41
N SER A 209 5.81 -2.47 11.82
CA SER A 209 5.78 -2.16 10.38
C SER A 209 6.00 -3.42 9.53
N GLN A 210 6.89 -4.33 9.96
CA GLN A 210 7.11 -5.61 9.29
C GLN A 210 5.87 -6.51 9.35
N HIS A 211 5.09 -6.49 10.44
CA HIS A 211 3.86 -7.27 10.55
C HIS A 211 2.79 -6.82 9.55
N LEU A 212 2.83 -5.56 9.12
CA LEU A 212 1.90 -5.01 8.12
C LEU A 212 2.41 -5.18 6.69
N GLN A 213 3.53 -5.85 6.48
CA GLN A 213 4.04 -6.15 5.13
C GLN A 213 3.14 -7.18 4.45
N ALA A 214 2.62 -6.84 3.28
CA ALA A 214 1.92 -7.79 2.41
C ALA A 214 2.91 -8.82 1.87
N VAL A 215 2.51 -10.08 1.92
CA VAL A 215 3.35 -11.21 1.51
C VAL A 215 3.08 -11.59 0.07
N LYS A 216 1.80 -11.55 -0.33
CA LYS A 216 1.33 -11.96 -1.65
C LYS A 216 -0.03 -11.32 -1.94
N ILE A 217 -0.43 -11.36 -3.20
CA ILE A 217 -1.80 -11.05 -3.60
C ILE A 217 -2.44 -12.28 -4.24
N LEU A 218 -3.73 -12.47 -3.97
CA LEU A 218 -4.51 -13.60 -4.44
C LEU A 218 -5.79 -13.09 -5.10
N ALA A 219 -6.04 -13.52 -6.34
CA ALA A 219 -7.33 -13.34 -6.98
C ALA A 219 -8.30 -14.40 -6.42
N VAL A 220 -9.28 -13.97 -5.63
CA VAL A 220 -10.27 -14.83 -5.00
C VAL A 220 -11.64 -14.42 -5.53
N ARG A 221 -12.11 -15.13 -6.56
CA ARG A 221 -13.35 -14.82 -7.28
C ARG A 221 -13.29 -13.41 -7.88
N ASP A 222 -14.11 -12.50 -7.38
CA ASP A 222 -14.25 -11.10 -7.79
C ASP A 222 -13.52 -10.12 -6.86
N LEU A 223 -12.65 -10.63 -5.97
CA LEU A 223 -11.93 -9.84 -4.97
C LEU A 223 -10.42 -10.10 -5.00
N ILE A 224 -9.65 -9.14 -4.49
CA ILE A 224 -8.22 -9.30 -4.22
C ILE A 224 -8.01 -9.47 -2.72
N TRP A 225 -7.38 -10.59 -2.36
CA TRP A 225 -6.97 -10.87 -0.98
C TRP A 225 -5.49 -10.59 -0.83
N VAL A 226 -5.12 -9.84 0.21
CA VAL A 226 -3.75 -9.42 0.49
C VAL A 226 -3.36 -9.88 1.90
N PRO A 227 -2.82 -11.10 2.06
CA PRO A 227 -2.30 -11.58 3.33
C PRO A 227 -1.05 -10.81 3.76
N ARG A 228 -0.99 -10.44 5.04
CA ARG A 228 0.13 -9.73 5.65
C ARG A 228 0.86 -10.63 6.64
N ARG A 229 2.14 -10.31 6.89
CA ARG A 229 3.04 -11.03 7.80
C ARG A 229 2.44 -11.26 9.19
N GLY A 230 1.69 -10.29 9.72
CA GLY A 230 1.01 -10.38 11.01
C GLY A 230 -0.20 -11.31 11.05
N GLY A 231 -0.51 -11.99 9.94
CA GLY A 231 -1.53 -13.03 9.85
C GLY A 231 -2.93 -12.53 9.48
N ASP A 232 -3.13 -11.22 9.37
CA ASP A 232 -4.38 -10.69 8.86
C ASP A 232 -4.40 -10.56 7.33
N VAL A 233 -5.60 -10.63 6.76
CA VAL A 233 -5.81 -10.58 5.31
C VAL A 233 -6.70 -9.40 4.98
N ILE A 234 -6.17 -8.45 4.19
CA ILE A 234 -6.96 -7.34 3.64
C ILE A 234 -7.75 -7.87 2.44
N VAL A 235 -9.04 -7.58 2.39
CA VAL A 235 -9.91 -7.96 1.27
C VAL A 235 -10.35 -6.70 0.54
N ILE A 236 -9.94 -6.59 -0.72
CA ILE A 236 -10.18 -5.43 -1.59
C ILE A 236 -11.20 -5.82 -2.66
N GLY A 237 -12.23 -4.99 -2.79
CA GLY A 237 -13.20 -5.04 -3.88
C GLY A 237 -13.16 -3.76 -4.72
N LEU A 238 -13.65 -3.88 -5.96
CA LEU A 238 -13.88 -2.74 -6.85
C LEU A 238 -15.37 -2.42 -6.85
N GLU A 239 -15.72 -1.22 -6.42
CA GLU A 239 -17.10 -0.72 -6.39
C GLU A 239 -17.33 0.23 -7.57
N LYS A 240 -18.47 0.09 -8.25
CA LYS A 240 -18.92 1.04 -9.29
C LYS A 240 -20.02 1.93 -8.70
N ASP A 241 -19.80 3.23 -8.69
CA ASP A 241 -20.75 4.24 -8.21
C ASP A 241 -20.92 5.32 -9.27
N SER A 242 -22.14 5.46 -9.80
CA SER A 242 -22.56 6.59 -10.65
C SER A 242 -21.60 7.01 -11.78
N GLY A 243 -20.88 6.07 -12.38
CA GLY A 243 -19.95 6.29 -13.50
C GLY A 243 -18.47 6.37 -13.12
N ALA A 244 -18.15 6.37 -11.82
CA ALA A 244 -16.79 6.22 -11.30
C ALA A 244 -16.58 4.83 -10.69
N GLN A 245 -15.38 4.29 -10.85
CA GLN A 245 -14.94 3.09 -10.15
C GLN A 245 -14.07 3.50 -8.97
N ARG A 246 -14.19 2.79 -7.85
CA ARG A 246 -13.35 2.98 -6.67
C ARG A 246 -12.92 1.64 -6.12
N GLY A 247 -11.71 1.58 -5.59
CA GLY A 247 -11.27 0.46 -4.79
C GLY A 247 -11.69 0.66 -3.34
N ARG A 248 -12.07 -0.42 -2.66
CA ARG A 248 -12.45 -0.38 -1.26
C ARG A 248 -11.97 -1.62 -0.52
N VAL A 249 -11.48 -1.42 0.69
CA VAL A 249 -11.26 -2.52 1.64
C VAL A 249 -12.60 -2.87 2.29
N ILE A 250 -13.16 -4.01 1.89
CA ILE A 250 -14.48 -4.45 2.34
C ILE A 250 -14.42 -5.30 3.61
N ALA A 251 -13.29 -5.96 3.86
CA ALA A 251 -13.07 -6.78 5.05
C ALA A 251 -11.59 -6.83 5.42
N VAL A 252 -11.34 -7.13 6.70
CA VAL A 252 -10.02 -7.52 7.22
C VAL A 252 -10.22 -8.79 8.02
N LEU A 253 -9.70 -9.91 7.52
CA LEU A 253 -9.85 -11.21 8.16
C LEU A 253 -8.76 -11.37 9.20
N LYS A 254 -9.16 -11.65 10.44
CA LYS A 254 -8.26 -11.89 11.58
C LYS A 254 -8.71 -13.14 12.31
N ALA A 255 -7.78 -14.03 12.58
CA ALA A 255 -7.99 -15.14 13.51
C ALA A 255 -7.02 -14.95 14.67
N ARG A 256 -7.56 -14.67 15.86
CA ARG A 256 -6.76 -14.37 17.07
C ARG A 256 -5.87 -15.55 17.45
N GLU A 257 -6.34 -16.75 17.10
CA GLU A 257 -5.68 -18.03 17.29
C GLU A 257 -4.41 -18.19 16.45
N LEU A 258 -4.22 -17.38 15.40
CA LEU A 258 -3.05 -17.47 14.51
C LEU A 258 -1.83 -16.69 15.00
N THR A 259 -2.03 -15.71 15.89
CA THR A 259 -0.94 -14.91 16.49
C THR A 259 0.21 -15.76 17.07
N PRO A 260 -0.03 -16.84 17.84
CA PRO A 260 1.05 -17.69 18.37
C PRO A 260 1.71 -18.61 17.34
N HIS A 261 1.15 -18.75 16.13
CA HIS A 261 1.64 -19.68 15.11
C HIS A 261 2.76 -19.11 14.24
N GLY A 262 3.21 -17.88 14.53
CA GLY A 262 4.36 -17.25 13.88
C GLY A 262 3.98 -16.23 12.83
N VAL A 263 4.88 -16.01 11.86
CA VAL A 263 4.72 -15.00 10.82
C VAL A 263 4.19 -15.66 9.56
N LEU A 264 3.22 -15.01 8.89
CA LEU A 264 2.75 -15.46 7.59
C LEU A 264 3.86 -15.29 6.56
N VAL A 265 4.21 -16.38 5.87
CA VAL A 265 5.32 -16.43 4.90
C VAL A 265 4.87 -16.72 3.48
N ASP A 266 3.72 -17.36 3.27
CA ASP A 266 3.12 -17.53 1.95
C ASP A 266 1.59 -17.72 2.05
N ALA A 267 0.90 -17.59 0.92
CA ALA A 267 -0.50 -17.96 0.79
C ALA A 267 -0.82 -18.43 -0.65
N ALA A 268 -1.88 -19.22 -0.79
CA ALA A 268 -2.33 -19.71 -2.08
C ALA A 268 -3.83 -19.98 -2.12
N VAL A 269 -4.44 -19.77 -3.28
CA VAL A 269 -5.76 -20.31 -3.60
C VAL A 269 -5.57 -21.75 -4.08
N VAL A 270 -5.96 -22.73 -3.26
CA VAL A 270 -5.73 -24.16 -3.55
C VAL A 270 -6.97 -24.85 -4.13
N ALA A 271 -8.13 -24.24 -3.96
CA ALA A 271 -9.39 -24.68 -4.58
C ALA A 271 -10.33 -23.48 -4.75
N LYS A 272 -11.45 -23.69 -5.46
CA LYS A 272 -12.44 -22.65 -5.82
C LYS A 272 -12.86 -21.74 -4.67
N ASP A 273 -12.95 -22.28 -3.46
CA ASP A 273 -13.34 -21.55 -2.25
C ASP A 273 -12.40 -21.82 -1.07
N THR A 274 -11.16 -22.18 -1.34
CA THR A 274 -10.17 -22.49 -0.30
C THR A 274 -8.90 -21.70 -0.52
N VAL A 275 -8.58 -20.86 0.47
CA VAL A 275 -7.33 -20.11 0.56
C VAL A 275 -6.53 -20.69 1.73
N VAL A 276 -5.27 -21.02 1.51
CA VAL A 276 -4.36 -21.49 2.55
C VAL A 276 -3.33 -20.41 2.82
N CYS A 277 -3.14 -20.06 4.08
CA CYS A 277 -2.07 -19.21 4.55
C CYS A 277 -1.08 -20.05 5.35
N THR A 278 0.20 -19.87 5.05
CA THR A 278 1.29 -20.63 5.65
C THR A 278 2.05 -19.73 6.62
N PHE A 279 2.20 -20.22 7.84
CA PHE A 279 2.91 -19.55 8.93
C PHE A 279 4.15 -20.34 9.30
N GLU A 280 5.22 -19.62 9.63
CA GLU A 280 6.46 -20.18 10.15
C GLU A 280 6.73 -19.55 11.53
N ASN A 281 6.92 -20.40 12.54
CA ASN A 281 7.28 -19.95 13.89
C ASN A 281 8.80 -19.89 14.08
N GLU A 282 9.24 -19.40 15.24
CA GLU A 282 10.68 -19.28 15.57
C GLU A 282 11.41 -20.62 15.60
N ASN A 283 10.69 -21.73 15.81
CA ASN A 283 11.22 -23.08 15.80
C ASN A 283 11.26 -23.70 14.39
N THR A 284 10.98 -22.93 13.34
CA THR A 284 10.87 -23.37 11.93
C THR A 284 9.77 -24.42 11.71
N GLU A 285 8.79 -24.49 12.61
CA GLU A 285 7.59 -25.30 12.42
C GLU A 285 6.58 -24.54 11.58
N TRP A 286 5.90 -25.30 10.71
CA TRP A 286 4.97 -24.78 9.74
C TRP A 286 3.53 -25.01 10.20
N CYS A 287 2.72 -23.95 10.21
CA CYS A 287 1.29 -24.02 10.46
C CYS A 287 0.52 -23.58 9.22
N LEU A 288 -0.59 -24.27 8.91
CA LEU A 288 -1.46 -23.94 7.79
C LEU A 288 -2.81 -23.47 8.34
N ALA A 289 -3.19 -22.24 8.00
CA ALA A 289 -4.53 -21.72 8.23
C ALA A 289 -5.35 -21.84 6.95
N VAL A 290 -6.54 -22.41 7.05
CA VAL A 290 -7.45 -22.58 5.91
C VAL A 290 -8.61 -21.61 6.03
N TRP A 291 -8.74 -20.76 5.03
CA TRP A 291 -9.81 -19.77 4.90
C TRP A 291 -10.77 -20.18 3.79
N ARG A 292 -12.04 -19.86 3.99
CA ARG A 292 -13.04 -19.98 2.94
C ARG A 292 -12.94 -18.77 2.01
N GLY A 293 -12.56 -18.99 0.76
CA GLY A 293 -12.42 -17.95 -0.27
C GLY A 293 -13.77 -17.37 -0.70
N TRP A 294 -14.24 -16.36 0.03
CA TRP A 294 -15.47 -15.61 -0.25
C TRP A 294 -15.26 -14.52 -1.29
N GLY A 295 -16.30 -14.30 -2.11
CA GLY A 295 -16.39 -13.19 -3.06
C GLY A 295 -17.23 -12.04 -2.48
N ALA A 296 -17.47 -10.99 -3.27
CA ALA A 296 -18.16 -9.79 -2.78
C ALA A 296 -19.56 -10.14 -2.26
N ARG A 297 -20.30 -10.97 -3.00
CA ARG A 297 -21.65 -11.41 -2.64
C ARG A 297 -21.72 -12.13 -1.29
N GLU A 298 -20.75 -13.00 -0.98
CA GLU A 298 -20.75 -13.69 0.32
C GLU A 298 -20.45 -12.74 1.48
N PHE A 299 -19.55 -11.78 1.29
CA PHE A 299 -19.30 -10.73 2.29
C PHE A 299 -20.54 -9.85 2.51
N ASP A 300 -21.24 -9.46 1.44
CA ASP A 300 -22.48 -8.68 1.54
C ASP A 300 -23.54 -9.42 2.37
N ILE A 301 -23.76 -10.71 2.07
CA ILE A 301 -24.72 -11.54 2.82
C ILE A 301 -24.31 -11.63 4.30
N PHE A 302 -23.03 -11.85 4.58
CA PHE A 302 -22.52 -11.96 5.94
C PHE A 302 -22.74 -10.67 6.74
N TYR A 303 -22.33 -9.52 6.20
CA TYR A 303 -22.45 -8.24 6.91
C TYR A 303 -23.91 -7.81 7.07
N GLN A 304 -24.76 -7.99 6.05
CA GLN A 304 -26.20 -7.72 6.16
C GLN A 304 -26.83 -8.58 7.26
N SER A 305 -26.54 -9.89 7.27
CA SER A 305 -27.08 -10.81 8.28
C SER A 305 -26.60 -10.45 9.69
N TYR A 306 -25.34 -10.04 9.84
CA TYR A 306 -24.78 -9.60 11.11
C TYR A 306 -25.46 -8.32 11.64
N GLU A 307 -25.69 -7.33 10.76
CA GLU A 307 -26.40 -6.11 11.11
C GLU A 307 -27.87 -6.36 11.48
N GLU A 308 -28.55 -7.24 10.72
CA GLU A 308 -29.93 -7.65 11.02
C GLU A 308 -30.04 -8.36 12.38
N LEU A 309 -29.11 -9.28 12.67
CA LEU A 309 -29.06 -9.97 13.96
C LEU A 309 -28.85 -8.98 15.11
N GLY A 310 -27.89 -8.06 14.97
CA GLY A 310 -27.65 -7.01 15.97
C GLY A 310 -28.88 -6.13 16.21
N ARG A 311 -29.63 -5.81 15.16
CA ARG A 311 -30.90 -5.06 15.26
C ARG A 311 -31.96 -5.85 16.03
N LEU A 312 -32.10 -7.15 15.77
CA LEU A 312 -33.04 -8.02 16.49
C LEU A 312 -32.69 -8.14 17.98
N GLU A 313 -31.41 -8.32 18.31
CA GLU A 313 -30.93 -8.39 19.69
C GLU A 313 -31.15 -7.07 20.45
N ALA A 314 -30.89 -5.93 19.82
CA ALA A 314 -31.15 -4.62 20.43
C ALA A 314 -32.65 -4.38 20.67
N CYS A 315 -33.52 -4.81 19.75
CA CYS A 315 -34.97 -4.70 19.90
C CYS A 315 -35.54 -5.57 21.04
N THR A 316 -34.97 -6.75 21.27
CA THR A 316 -35.42 -7.63 22.38
C THR A 316 -34.99 -7.10 23.75
N ARG A 317 -33.81 -6.48 23.86
CA ARG A 317 -33.37 -5.81 25.10
C ARG A 317 -34.24 -4.61 25.49
N LYS A 318 -34.80 -3.87 24.52
CA LYS A 318 -35.72 -2.74 24.77
C LYS A 318 -37.13 -3.16 25.18
N ARG A 319 -37.47 -4.45 25.12
CA ARG A 319 -38.79 -5.00 25.50
C ARG A 319 -38.78 -5.72 26.86
N ARG A 320 -37.63 -5.80 27.53
CA ARG A 320 -37.51 -6.23 28.93
C ARG A 320 -37.41 -5.01 29.83
#